data_AF-A0AAE3VW79-F1
#
_entry.id   AF-A0AAE3VW79-F1
#
_cell.length_a   1.000
_cell.length_b   1.000
_cell.length_c   1.000
_cell.angle_alpha   90.00
_cell.angle_beta   90.00
_cell.angle_gamma   90.00
#
_symmetry.space_group_name_H-M   'P 1'
#
loop_
_entity.id
_entity.type
_entity.pdbx_description
1 polymer ?
#
loop_
_entity_poly.entity_id
_entity_poly.type
_entity_poly.pdbx_seq_one_letter_code
_entity_poly.pdbx_strand_id
1 'polypeptide(L)'
;MTSDLGVPAILAYLPAPDGEPARIRGCGTSLSRHYAIARAVSELVQVHLASSLGDLHAAFAAMAPDRHDWTTPYPALHACYLADFGTRLAGAVPVPYRDTDAPHRRRPSRPADRGPLQGRLHAVAA
;
A
#
# COMPACT_ATOMS: atom_id res chain seq x y z
N MET A 1 -6.73 -8.78 -4.46
CA MET A 1 -6.12 -9.56 -5.56
C MET A 1 -5.23 -10.63 -4.95
N THR A 2 -4.77 -11.59 -5.74
CA THR A 2 -3.69 -12.53 -5.38
C THR A 2 -2.60 -12.38 -6.42
N SER A 3 -1.34 -12.48 -6.02
CA SER A 3 -0.22 -12.54 -6.96
C SER A 3 -0.30 -13.83 -7.81
N ASP A 4 0.54 -13.89 -8.84
CA ASP A 4 0.88 -15.11 -9.59
C ASP A 4 1.32 -16.27 -8.68
N LEU A 5 1.94 -15.95 -7.54
CA LEU A 5 2.31 -16.90 -6.49
C LEU A 5 1.17 -17.27 -5.53
N GLY A 6 -0.07 -16.83 -5.79
CA GLY A 6 -1.22 -17.09 -4.91
C GLY A 6 -1.22 -16.31 -3.59
N VAL A 7 -0.30 -15.34 -3.42
CA VAL A 7 -0.19 -14.56 -2.18
C VAL A 7 -1.17 -13.39 -2.23
N PRO A 8 -1.98 -13.14 -1.17
CA PRO A 8 -2.83 -11.96 -1.10
C PRO A 8 -2.05 -10.66 -1.36
N ALA A 9 -2.52 -9.90 -2.35
CA ALA A 9 -2.02 -8.58 -2.73
C ALA A 9 -3.20 -7.60 -2.78
N ILE A 10 -3.11 -6.54 -1.99
CA ILE A 10 -4.19 -5.59 -1.72
C ILE A 10 -3.73 -4.20 -2.12
N LEU A 11 -4.55 -3.52 -2.92
CA LEU A 11 -4.40 -2.11 -3.24
C LEU A 11 -5.47 -1.34 -2.46
N ALA A 12 -5.04 -0.39 -1.64
CA ALA A 12 -5.90 0.62 -1.03
C ALA A 12 -5.66 1.94 -1.75
N TYR A 13 -6.71 2.64 -2.13
CA TYR A 13 -6.60 3.87 -2.90
C TYR A 13 -7.67 4.87 -2.46
N LEU A 14 -7.36 6.15 -2.68
CA LEU A 14 -8.36 7.21 -2.66
C LEU A 14 -8.69 7.57 -4.12
N PRO A 15 -9.96 7.84 -4.45
CA PRO A 15 -10.31 8.40 -5.75
C PRO A 15 -9.53 9.70 -6.00
N ALA A 16 -8.95 9.84 -7.19
CA ALA A 16 -8.41 11.11 -7.66
C ALA A 16 -9.50 11.92 -8.35
N PRO A 17 -9.32 13.25 -8.50
CA PRO A 17 -10.13 14.04 -9.43
C PRO A 17 -10.10 13.43 -10.84
N ASP A 18 -11.18 13.61 -11.60
CA ASP A 18 -11.30 13.05 -12.95
C ASP A 18 -10.13 13.46 -13.84
N GLY A 19 -9.49 12.47 -14.48
CA GLY A 19 -8.36 12.68 -15.38
C GLY A 19 -6.99 12.83 -14.68
N GLU A 20 -6.94 12.87 -13.36
CA GLU A 20 -5.69 12.94 -12.60
C GLU A 20 -5.26 11.55 -12.09
N PRO A 21 -3.95 11.24 -12.10
CA PRO A 21 -3.47 9.98 -11.55
C PRO A 21 -3.70 9.89 -10.04
N ALA A 22 -4.14 8.72 -9.57
CA ALA A 22 -4.15 8.40 -8.15
C ALA A 22 -2.72 8.28 -7.58
N ARG A 23 -2.16 9.43 -7.19
CA ARG A 23 -0.83 9.55 -6.58
C ARG A 23 -0.78 9.03 -5.15
N ILE A 24 -1.92 9.03 -4.45
CA ILE A 24 -2.04 8.57 -3.07
C ILE A 24 -2.71 7.19 -3.04
N ARG A 25 -1.91 6.17 -2.78
CA ARG A 25 -2.31 4.76 -2.70
C ARG A 25 -1.41 4.00 -1.73
N GLY A 26 -1.87 2.86 -1.24
CA GLY A 26 -1.08 1.93 -0.45
C GLY A 26 -1.19 0.50 -0.98
N CYS A 27 -0.12 -0.28 -0.84
CA CYS A 27 0.07 -1.59 -1.45
C CYS A 27 0.50 -2.62 -0.39
N GLY A 28 -0.38 -3.55 -0.06
CA GLY A 28 -0.11 -4.55 0.95
C GLY A 28 -0.10 -5.98 0.40
N THR A 29 1.02 -6.68 0.57
CA THR A 29 1.12 -8.12 0.28
C THR A 29 1.34 -8.91 1.57
N SER A 30 0.78 -10.09 1.76
CA SER A 30 1.12 -10.95 2.91
C SER A 30 0.48 -12.32 2.72
N LEU A 31 1.07 -13.36 3.31
CA LEU A 31 0.44 -14.69 3.37
C LEU A 31 -0.89 -14.65 4.13
N SER A 32 -1.03 -13.75 5.10
CA SER A 32 -2.32 -13.45 5.75
C SER A 32 -3.03 -12.33 5.02
N ARG A 33 -4.28 -12.59 4.58
CA ARG A 33 -5.12 -11.55 3.98
C ARG A 33 -5.36 -10.40 4.94
N HIS A 34 -5.62 -10.67 6.23
CA HIS A 34 -5.78 -9.64 7.24
C HIS A 34 -4.57 -8.68 7.27
N TYR A 35 -3.35 -9.23 7.35
CA TYR A 35 -2.16 -8.40 7.37
C TYR A 35 -1.90 -7.70 6.03
N ALA A 36 -2.22 -8.31 4.89
CA ALA A 36 -2.11 -7.65 3.59
C ALA A 36 -2.99 -6.39 3.54
N ILE A 37 -4.23 -6.47 4.03
CA ILE A 37 -5.14 -5.32 4.13
C ILE A 37 -4.57 -4.28 5.09
N ALA A 38 -4.18 -4.69 6.31
CA ALA A 38 -3.64 -3.78 7.30
C ALA A 38 -2.42 -3.00 6.77
N ARG A 39 -1.52 -3.67 6.02
CA ARG A 39 -0.38 -3.01 5.38
C ARG A 39 -0.80 -2.01 4.31
N ALA A 40 -1.70 -2.41 3.40
CA ALA A 40 -2.18 -1.52 2.34
C ALA A 40 -2.83 -0.25 2.89
N VAL A 41 -3.67 -0.38 3.93
CA VAL A 41 -4.33 0.77 4.58
C VAL A 41 -3.32 1.64 5.34
N SER A 42 -2.37 1.03 6.05
CA SER A 42 -1.36 1.78 6.80
C SER A 42 -0.46 2.58 5.87
N GLU A 43 -0.04 2.00 4.75
CA GLU A 43 0.73 2.70 3.72
C GLU A 43 -0.07 3.84 3.08
N LEU A 44 -1.35 3.61 2.77
CA LEU A 44 -2.22 4.68 2.27
C LEU A 44 -2.27 5.87 3.23
N VAL A 45 -2.45 5.61 4.53
CA VAL A 45 -2.47 6.65 5.56
C VAL A 45 -1.11 7.36 5.65
N GLN A 46 0.00 6.62 5.62
CA GLN A 46 1.34 7.20 5.64
C GLN A 46 1.59 8.12 4.43
N VAL A 47 1.26 7.67 3.22
CA VAL A 47 1.41 8.46 1.99
C VAL A 47 0.50 9.68 2.02
N HIS A 48 -0.76 9.52 2.47
CA HIS A 48 -1.70 10.61 2.59
C HIS A 48 -1.19 11.69 3.58
N LEU A 49 -0.78 11.29 4.79
CA LEU A 49 -0.25 12.23 5.78
C LEU A 49 1.04 12.91 5.28
N ALA A 50 1.94 12.18 4.64
CA ALA A 50 3.14 12.75 4.04
C ALA A 50 2.81 13.78 2.94
N SER A 51 1.77 13.54 2.13
CA SER A 51 1.32 14.49 1.11
C SER A 51 0.65 15.74 1.69
N SER A 52 -0.07 15.61 2.81
CA SER A 52 -0.77 16.71 3.48
C SER A 52 0.17 17.63 4.27
N LEU A 53 1.39 17.18 4.59
CA LEU A 53 2.40 17.98 5.30
C LEU A 53 3.14 18.99 4.39
N GLY A 54 2.73 19.15 3.12
CA GLY A 54 3.03 20.30 2.25
C GLY A 54 4.49 20.49 1.83
N ASP A 55 5.35 20.84 2.78
CA ASP A 55 6.75 21.25 2.55
C ASP A 55 7.65 20.06 2.15
N LEU A 56 7.43 18.89 2.75
CA LEU A 56 8.18 17.68 2.39
C LEU A 56 7.80 17.17 0.99
N HIS A 57 6.52 17.23 0.63
CA HIS A 57 6.07 16.72 -0.66
C HIS A 57 6.51 17.61 -1.83
N ALA A 58 6.48 18.94 -1.67
CA ALA A 58 7.02 19.87 -2.66
C ALA A 58 8.53 19.64 -2.88
N ALA A 59 9.29 19.43 -1.81
CA ALA A 59 10.72 19.11 -1.89
C ALA A 59 10.98 17.76 -2.60
N PHE A 60 10.21 16.71 -2.29
CA PHE A 60 10.32 15.41 -2.97
C PHE A 60 9.81 15.45 -4.42
N ALA A 61 8.75 16.20 -4.72
CA ALA A 61 8.23 16.37 -6.07
C ALA A 61 9.22 17.13 -6.95
N ALA A 62 9.93 18.12 -6.42
CA ALA A 62 11.00 18.82 -7.13
C ALA A 62 12.23 17.94 -7.41
N MET A 63 12.43 16.86 -6.64
CA MET A 63 13.48 15.86 -6.86
C MET A 63 13.01 14.66 -7.69
N ALA A 64 11.70 14.53 -7.92
CA ALA A 64 11.16 13.42 -8.69
C ALA A 64 11.45 13.67 -10.18
N PRO A 65 12.01 12.69 -10.92
CA PRO A 65 12.19 12.84 -12.35
C PRO A 65 10.83 13.02 -13.04
N ASP A 66 10.81 13.82 -14.11
CA ASP A 66 9.62 13.98 -14.95
C ASP A 66 9.11 12.61 -15.39
N ARG A 67 7.95 12.25 -14.87
CA ARG A 67 7.28 10.99 -15.23
C ARG A 67 6.54 11.20 -16.53
N HIS A 68 7.15 10.78 -17.63
CA HIS A 68 6.44 10.65 -18.89
C HIS A 68 5.33 9.59 -18.74
N ASP A 69 4.12 9.91 -19.17
CA ASP A 69 3.02 8.94 -19.23
C ASP A 69 3.11 8.15 -20.54
N TRP A 70 3.48 6.88 -20.44
CA TRP A 70 3.54 5.95 -21.57
C TRP A 70 2.23 5.16 -21.76
N THR A 71 1.23 5.38 -20.90
CA THR A 71 0.02 4.57 -20.84
C THR A 71 -1.11 5.09 -21.72
N THR A 72 -1.04 6.36 -22.16
CA THR A 72 -2.06 7.04 -22.98
C THR A 72 -2.50 6.26 -24.22
N PRO A 73 -1.61 5.57 -24.97
CA PRO A 73 -2.02 4.75 -26.12
C PRO A 73 -2.79 3.47 -25.75
N TYR A 74 -2.82 3.08 -24.48
CA TYR A 74 -3.33 1.81 -23.99
C TYR A 74 -4.44 2.04 -22.95
N PRO A 75 -5.72 2.17 -23.35
CA PRO A 75 -6.80 2.63 -22.48
C PRO A 75 -6.95 1.86 -21.17
N ALA A 76 -6.77 0.53 -21.20
CA ALA A 76 -6.85 -0.30 -20.00
C ALA A 76 -5.69 -0.04 -19.02
N LEU A 77 -4.48 0.20 -19.53
CA LEU A 77 -3.33 0.55 -18.70
C LEU A 77 -3.44 1.99 -18.19
N HIS A 78 -3.97 2.89 -19.02
CA HIS A 78 -4.21 4.27 -18.63
C HIS A 78 -5.25 4.36 -17.50
N ALA A 79 -6.34 3.60 -17.56
CA ALA A 79 -7.31 3.50 -16.47
C ALA A 79 -6.66 3.00 -15.17
N CYS A 80 -5.76 2.00 -15.25
CA CYS A 80 -4.98 1.54 -14.09
C CYS A 80 -4.02 2.61 -13.56
N TYR A 81 -3.38 3.38 -14.43
CA TYR A 81 -2.52 4.51 -14.06
C TYR A 81 -3.29 5.60 -13.31
N LEU A 82 -4.52 5.87 -13.75
CA LEU A 82 -5.44 6.79 -13.09
C LEU A 82 -6.07 6.21 -11.80
N ALA A 83 -5.97 4.90 -11.59
CA ALA A 83 -6.79 4.13 -10.67
C ALA A 83 -8.30 4.38 -10.86
N ASP A 84 -8.71 4.62 -12.11
CA ASP A 84 -10.11 4.72 -12.48
C ASP A 84 -10.70 3.31 -12.58
N PHE A 85 -11.23 2.86 -11.45
CA PHE A 85 -11.99 1.62 -11.36
C PHE A 85 -13.50 1.86 -11.37
N GLY A 86 -13.99 3.10 -11.54
CA GLY A 86 -15.39 3.46 -11.29
C GLY A 86 -16.36 2.63 -12.14
N THR A 87 -16.12 2.58 -13.46
CA THR A 87 -16.93 1.77 -14.39
C THR A 87 -16.83 0.27 -14.13
N ARG A 88 -15.68 -0.21 -13.63
CA ARG A 88 -15.45 -1.63 -13.32
C ARG A 88 -16.01 -2.04 -11.95
N LEU A 89 -16.08 -1.12 -11.00
CA LEU A 89 -16.64 -1.33 -9.67
C LEU A 89 -18.15 -1.47 -9.72
N ALA A 90 -18.83 -0.73 -10.59
CA ALA A 90 -20.27 -0.85 -10.78
C ALA A 90 -20.69 -2.28 -11.17
N GLY A 91 -19.83 -3.00 -11.91
CA GLY A 91 -20.03 -4.40 -12.28
C GLY A 91 -19.24 -5.40 -11.43
N ALA A 92 -18.54 -4.96 -10.38
CA ALA A 92 -17.71 -5.85 -9.58
C ALA A 92 -18.59 -6.73 -8.68
N VAL A 93 -18.29 -8.03 -8.64
CA VAL A 93 -18.96 -8.97 -7.73
C VAL A 93 -18.31 -8.87 -6.36
N PRO A 94 -19.06 -8.49 -5.29
CA PRO A 94 -18.53 -8.52 -3.94
C PRO A 94 -18.18 -9.96 -3.55
N VAL A 95 -16.95 -10.17 -3.11
CA VAL A 95 -16.50 -11.47 -2.60
C VAL A 95 -16.46 -11.39 -1.07
N PRO A 96 -17.12 -12.32 -0.35
CA PRO A 96 -17.05 -12.36 1.10
C PRO A 96 -15.60 -12.41 1.58
N TYR A 97 -15.30 -11.60 2.60
CA TYR A 97 -14.01 -11.67 3.26
C TYR A 97 -13.85 -13.05 3.93
N ARG A 98 -12.77 -13.75 3.56
CA ARG A 98 -12.30 -14.96 4.23
C ARG A 98 -10.84 -14.77 4.55
N ASP A 99 -10.49 -14.94 5.82
CA ASP A 99 -9.09 -14.88 6.21
C ASP A 99 -8.31 -16.04 5.57
N THR A 100 -7.01 -15.85 5.42
CA THR A 100 -6.12 -16.93 4.97
C THR A 100 -5.52 -17.60 6.18
N ASP A 101 -5.45 -18.94 6.17
CA ASP A 101 -4.59 -19.67 7.08
C ASP A 101 -3.13 -19.27 6.79
N ALA A 102 -2.63 -18.33 7.58
CA ALA A 102 -1.25 -17.88 7.49
C ALA A 102 -0.42 -18.68 8.49
N PRO A 103 0.79 -19.12 8.12
CA PRO A 103 1.66 -19.83 9.04
C PRO A 103 1.86 -18.98 10.29
N HIS A 104 1.52 -19.54 11.46
CA HIS A 104 1.69 -18.85 12.72
C HIS A 104 3.14 -18.39 12.85
N ARG A 105 3.34 -17.09 13.11
CA ARG A 105 4.63 -16.65 13.62
C ARG A 105 4.84 -17.38 14.94
N ARG A 106 5.93 -18.15 15.06
CA ARG A 106 6.45 -18.52 16.38
C ARG A 106 6.59 -17.21 17.16
N ARG A 107 5.79 -17.03 18.21
CA ARG A 107 6.03 -15.96 19.18
C ARG A 107 7.46 -16.17 19.67
N PRO A 108 8.36 -15.17 19.63
CA PRO A 108 9.64 -15.32 20.31
C PRO A 108 9.30 -15.71 21.76
N SER A 109 9.83 -16.85 22.21
CA SER A 109 9.75 -17.24 23.61
C SER A 109 10.26 -16.05 24.41
N ARG A 110 9.42 -15.50 25.28
CA ARG A 110 9.80 -14.43 26.20
C ARG A 110 11.11 -14.89 26.85
N PRO A 111 12.24 -14.19 26.66
CA PRO A 111 13.44 -14.57 27.38
C PRO A 111 13.09 -14.45 28.86
N ALA A 112 13.18 -15.58 29.57
CA ALA A 112 13.21 -15.54 31.01
C ALA A 112 14.43 -14.69 31.38
N ASP A 113 14.14 -13.61 32.10
CA ASP A 113 15.12 -12.84 32.87
C ASP A 113 16.18 -12.06 32.07
N ARG A 114 15.89 -10.79 31.76
CA ARG A 114 16.92 -9.75 31.60
C ARG A 114 16.41 -8.45 32.21
N GLY A 115 17.16 -7.95 33.20
CA GLY A 115 16.96 -6.67 33.87
C GLY A 115 16.98 -5.44 32.94
N PRO A 116 16.79 -4.23 33.48
CA PRO A 116 16.48 -3.04 32.70
C PRO A 116 17.66 -2.66 31.80
N LEU A 117 17.50 -2.79 30.49
CA LEU A 117 18.39 -2.21 29.50
C LEU A 117 17.75 -0.93 28.95
N GLN A 118 18.33 0.21 29.31
CA GLN A 118 18.07 1.53 28.73
C GLN A 118 18.10 1.44 27.20
N GLY A 119 16.99 1.83 26.57
CA GLY A 119 16.85 1.83 25.11
C GLY A 119 17.65 2.95 24.45
N ARG A 120 18.55 2.58 23.54
CA ARG A 120 18.93 3.40 22.38
C ARG A 120 18.34 2.74 21.15
N LEU A 121 17.28 3.34 20.60
CA LEU A 121 16.77 3.00 19.27
C LEU A 121 17.72 3.60 18.23
N HIS A 122 18.46 2.73 17.54
CA HIS A 122 19.04 3.06 16.23
C HIS A 122 18.15 2.40 15.19
N ALA A 123 17.31 3.20 14.52
CA ALA A 123 16.69 2.81 13.26
C ALA A 123 17.59 3.33 12.14
N VAL A 124 18.22 2.41 11.41
CA VAL A 124 18.81 2.69 10.09
C VAL A 124 17.75 2.24 9.08
N ALA A 125 17.23 3.19 8.32
CA ALA A 125 16.50 2.92 7.10
C ALA A 125 17.41 3.35 5.94
N ALA A 126 17.53 2.47 4.94
CA ALA A 126 18.25 2.72 3.69
C ALA A 126 17.54 3.78 2.83
#